data_AF-F4KV00-F1
#
_entry.id   AF-F4KV00-F1
#
_cell.length_a   1.000
_cell.length_b   1.000
_cell.length_c   1.000
_cell.angle_alpha   90.00
_cell.angle_beta   90.00
_cell.angle_gamma   90.00
#
_symmetry.space_group_name_H-M   'P 1'
#
loop_
_entity.id
_entity.type
_entity.pdbx_description
1 polymer ?
#
loop_
_entity_poly.entity_id
_entity_poly.type
_entity_poly.pdbx_seq_one_letter_code
_entity_poly.pdbx_strand_id
1 'polypeptide(L)'
;MEKSYKIESDGSISITFNFKPEGSMLEQEEQIAAALSEAGRLASELSLKSFDTGGESIIVNNEKLSSRGEEKKTTKPPGVE
;
A
#
# COMPACT_ATOMS: atom_id res chain seq x y z
N MET A 1 1.49 -8.22 21.44
CA MET A 1 0.65 -8.49 20.27
C MET A 1 1.53 -9.12 19.21
N GLU A 2 1.33 -10.41 18.93
CA GLU A 2 1.96 -11.04 17.77
C GLU A 2 1.04 -10.81 16.58
N LYS A 3 1.62 -10.31 15.48
CA LYS A 3 0.91 -10.02 14.24
C LYS A 3 1.54 -10.78 13.10
N SER A 4 0.71 -11.49 12.34
CA SER A 4 1.10 -12.17 11.11
C SER A 4 0.13 -11.78 10.00
N TYR A 5 0.65 -11.50 8.82
CA TYR A 5 -0.16 -11.25 7.64
C TYR A 5 0.31 -12.15 6.49
N LYS A 6 -0.64 -12.65 5.71
CA LYS A 6 -0.40 -13.44 4.51
C LYS A 6 -1.21 -12.83 3.38
N ILE A 7 -0.53 -12.58 2.26
CA ILE A 7 -1.17 -12.19 1.00
C ILE A 7 -1.34 -13.48 0.21
N GLU A 8 -2.57 -13.83 -0.12
CA GLU A 8 -2.88 -15.02 -0.90
C GLU A 8 -2.78 -14.72 -2.40
N SER A 9 -2.63 -15.77 -3.20
CA SER A 9 -2.39 -15.68 -4.64
C SER A 9 -3.56 -15.07 -5.42
N ASP A 10 -4.75 -15.00 -4.81
CA ASP A 10 -5.96 -14.40 -5.35
C ASP A 10 -6.08 -12.89 -5.04
N GLY A 11 -5.12 -12.32 -4.32
CA GLY A 11 -5.12 -10.92 -3.90
C GLY A 11 -5.85 -10.66 -2.58
N SER A 12 -6.36 -11.70 -1.90
CA SER A 12 -6.91 -11.56 -0.56
C SER A 12 -5.81 -11.40 0.50
N ILE A 13 -6.09 -10.61 1.53
CA ILE A 13 -5.15 -10.29 2.60
C ILE A 13 -5.70 -10.85 3.91
N SER A 14 -5.02 -11.84 4.46
CA SER A 14 -5.34 -12.45 5.76
C SER A 14 -4.45 -11.84 6.83
N ILE A 15 -5.03 -11.14 7.79
CA ILE A 15 -4.32 -10.51 8.92
C ILE A 15 -4.78 -11.17 10.22
N THR A 16 -3.83 -11.74 10.96
CA THR A 16 -4.10 -12.39 12.24
C THR A 16 -3.42 -11.62 13.37
N PHE A 17 -4.23 -11.23 14.35
CA PHE A 17 -3.79 -10.59 15.58
C PHE A 17 -4.04 -11.51 16.76
N ASN A 18 -2.97 -11.89 17.44
CA ASN A 18 -3.04 -12.62 18.69
C ASN A 18 -2.72 -11.67 19.84
N PHE A 19 -3.72 -11.46 20.69
CA PHE A 19 -3.56 -10.74 21.95
C PHE A 19 -4.42 -11.40 23.02
N LYS A 20 -3.97 -11.24 24.26
CA LYS A 20 -4.67 -11.74 25.43
C LYS A 20 -5.27 -10.51 26.13
N PRO A 21 -6.59 -10.33 26.09
CA PRO A 21 -7.23 -9.23 26.79
C PRO A 21 -7.07 -9.42 28.30
N GLU A 22 -6.53 -8.41 28.99
CA GLU A 22 -6.34 -8.42 30.44
C GLU A 22 -6.95 -7.16 31.07
N GLY A 23 -7.38 -7.25 32.33
CA GLY A 23 -8.00 -6.15 33.06
C GLY A 23 -9.53 -6.20 33.10
N SER A 24 -10.12 -5.05 33.43
CA SER A 24 -11.57 -4.82 33.48
C SER A 24 -12.20 -4.84 32.08
N MET A 25 -13.52 -5.02 31.98
CA MET A 25 -14.22 -5.05 30.69
C MET A 25 -13.92 -3.83 29.81
N LEU A 26 -13.83 -2.64 30.41
CA LEU A 26 -13.51 -1.40 29.69
C LEU A 26 -12.10 -1.46 29.08
N GLU A 27 -11.11 -1.90 29.85
CA GLU A 27 -9.73 -2.04 29.37
C GLU A 27 -9.60 -3.10 28.27
N GLN A 28 -10.42 -4.15 28.34
CA GLN A 28 -10.50 -5.17 27.29
C GLN A 28 -11.10 -4.59 25.99
N GLU A 29 -12.14 -3.75 26.09
CA GLU A 29 -12.71 -3.05 24.94
C GLU A 29 -11.70 -2.12 24.26
N GLU A 30 -10.92 -1.38 25.05
CA GLU A 30 -9.84 -0.53 24.53
C GLU A 30 -8.75 -1.35 23.80
N GLN A 31 -8.36 -2.49 24.37
CA GLN A 31 -7.38 -3.40 23.75
C GLN A 31 -7.89 -3.99 22.43
N ILE A 32 -9.19 -4.34 22.37
CA ILE A 32 -9.85 -4.82 21.14
C ILE A 32 -9.88 -3.69 20.09
N ALA A 33 -10.27 -2.48 20.48
CA ALA A 33 -10.34 -1.34 19.58
C ALA A 33 -8.97 -0.97 19.00
N ALA A 34 -7.92 -1.04 19.82
CA ALA A 34 -6.54 -0.82 19.40
C ALA A 34 -6.08 -1.88 18.38
N ALA A 35 -6.36 -3.17 18.65
CA ALA A 35 -6.01 -4.26 17.75
C ALA A 35 -6.68 -4.13 16.38
N LEU A 36 -7.98 -3.82 16.36
CA LEU A 36 -8.74 -3.64 15.13
C LEU A 36 -8.23 -2.43 14.34
N SER A 37 -7.92 -1.33 15.02
CA SER A 37 -7.36 -0.13 14.38
C SER A 37 -6.00 -0.42 13.73
N GLU A 38 -5.13 -1.20 14.39
CA GLU A 38 -3.84 -1.58 13.83
C GLU A 38 -4.00 -2.52 12.62
N ALA A 39 -4.95 -3.46 12.69
CA ALA A 39 -5.28 -4.34 11.57
C ALA A 39 -5.77 -3.55 10.34
N GLY A 40 -6.69 -2.59 10.55
CA GLY A 40 -7.19 -1.71 9.49
C GLY A 40 -6.08 -0.84 8.88
N ARG A 41 -5.15 -0.34 9.71
CA ARG A 41 -3.98 0.42 9.23
C ARG A 41 -3.08 -0.44 8.33
N LEU A 42 -2.76 -1.66 8.75
CA LEU A 42 -1.95 -2.60 7.96
C LEU A 42 -2.64 -3.01 6.67
N ALA A 43 -3.94 -3.30 6.71
CA ALA A 43 -4.74 -3.61 5.52
C ALA A 43 -4.70 -2.45 4.52
N SER A 44 -4.84 -1.22 5.01
CA SER A 44 -4.76 -0.01 4.18
C SER A 44 -3.37 0.17 3.56
N GLU A 45 -2.30 -0.02 4.33
CA GLU A 45 -0.92 0.06 3.84
C GLU A 45 -0.63 -1.00 2.76
N LEU A 46 -1.04 -2.24 2.99
CA LEU A 46 -0.85 -3.34 2.04
C LEU A 46 -1.69 -3.12 0.78
N SER A 47 -2.91 -2.61 0.91
CA SER A 47 -3.75 -2.26 -0.23
C SER A 47 -3.15 -1.11 -1.03
N LEU A 48 -2.60 -0.09 -0.36
CA LEU A 48 -1.92 1.04 -1.00
C LEU A 48 -0.67 0.61 -1.78
N LYS A 49 0.08 -0.40 -1.30
CA LYS A 49 1.20 -0.98 -2.06
C LYS A 49 0.77 -1.62 -3.38
N SER A 50 -0.47 -2.10 -3.48
CA SER A 50 -1.03 -2.62 -4.73
C SER A 50 -1.47 -1.51 -5.69
N PHE A 51 -1.57 -0.26 -5.23
CA PHE A 51 -1.79 0.89 -6.12
C PHE A 51 -0.44 1.44 -6.57
N ASP A 52 -0.28 1.59 -7.90
CA ASP A 52 0.88 2.24 -8.52
C ASP A 52 0.88 3.74 -8.20
N THR A 53 1.33 4.06 -6.99
CA THR A 53 1.45 5.42 -6.45
C THR A 53 2.88 5.93 -6.54
N GLY A 54 3.81 5.12 -7.07
CA GLY A 54 5.21 5.47 -7.27
C GLY A 54 5.44 6.39 -8.47
N GLY A 55 4.45 6.55 -9.35
CA GLY A 55 4.60 7.31 -10.59
C GLY A 55 5.60 6.65 -11.56
N GLU A 56 5.97 5.39 -11.31
CA GLU A 56 6.85 4.65 -12.20
C GLU A 56 6.10 4.33 -13.50
N SER A 57 6.80 4.40 -14.62
CA SER A 57 6.15 4.19 -15.91
C SER A 57 5.81 2.72 -16.09
N ILE A 58 4.52 2.42 -16.26
CA ILE A 58 4.05 1.08 -16.58
C ILE A 58 4.47 0.79 -18.02
N ILE A 59 5.28 -0.26 -18.22
CA ILE A 59 5.65 -0.73 -19.56
C ILE A 59 4.66 -1.83 -19.95
N VAL A 60 3.77 -1.54 -20.91
CA VAL A 60 2.84 -2.52 -21.48
C VAL A 60 3.13 -2.60 -22.98
N ASN A 61 3.31 -3.81 -23.52
CA ASN A 61 3.53 -4.05 -24.96
C ASN A 61 4.64 -3.20 -25.60
N ASN A 62 5.78 -3.05 -24.90
CA ASN A 62 6.92 -2.24 -25.36
C ASN A 62 6.63 -0.73 -25.51
N GLU A 63 5.48 -0.27 -25.03
CA GLU A 63 5.12 1.16 -24.94
C GLU A 63 5.18 1.62 -23.49
N LYS A 64 5.91 2.72 -23.26
CA LYS A 64 6.09 3.34 -21.95
C LYS A 64 4.89 4.25 -21.68
N LEU A 65 3.98 3.82 -20.82
CA LEU A 65 2.83 4.62 -20.39
C LEU A 65 3.22 5.34 -19.08
N SER A 66 3.60 6.61 -19.19
CA SER A 66 3.82 7.49 -18.04
C SER A 66 2.56 8.26 -17.68
N SER A 67 2.42 8.63 -16.40
CA SER A 67 1.32 9.48 -15.92
C SER A 67 1.26 10.80 -16.73
N ARG A 68 0.03 11.31 -16.94
CA ARG A 68 -0.25 12.48 -17.80
C ARG A 68 0.62 13.68 -17.37
N GLY A 69 1.62 14.01 -18.18
CA GLY A 69 2.41 15.24 -18.02
C GLY A 69 3.93 15.10 -18.24
N GLU A 70 4.49 13.89 -18.28
CA GLU A 70 5.90 13.70 -18.66
C GLU A 70 6.09 13.63 -20.18
N GLU A 71 5.73 14.70 -20.88
CA GLU A 71 6.24 14.88 -22.24
C GLU A 71 7.73 15.19 -22.18
N LYS A 72 8.52 14.37 -22.88
CA LYS A 72 9.97 14.54 -22.99
C LYS A 72 10.25 15.86 -23.71
N LYS A 73 10.63 16.90 -22.96
CA LYS A 73 11.05 18.18 -23.56
C LYS A 73 12.30 17.96 -24.38
N THR A 74 12.16 18.02 -25.71
CA THR A 74 13.29 18.02 -26.64
C THR A 74 13.81 19.44 -26.78
N THR A 75 14.91 19.77 -26.10
CA THR A 75 15.62 21.03 -26.35
C THR A 75 16.48 20.85 -27.59
N LYS A 76 16.21 21.61 -28.66
CA LYS A 76 17.16 21.71 -29.78
C LYS A 76 18.36 22.54 -29.31
N PRO A 77 19.61 22.11 -29.53
CA PRO A 77 20.76 22.98 -29.33
C PRO A 77 20.65 24.16 -30.30
N PRO A 78 20.94 25.40 -29.88
CA PRO A 78 20.92 26.54 -30.78
C PRO A 78 22.07 26.41 -31.78
N GLY A 79 21.73 26.31 -33.08
CA GLY A 79 22.72 26.40 -34.17
C GLY A 79 22.79 25.22 -35.15
N VAL A 80 21.67 24.70 -35.65
CA VAL A 80 21.67 23.98 -36.93
C VAL A 80 20.59 24.60 -37.80
N GLU A 81 21.01 25.47 -38.72
CA GLU A 81 20.26 25.83 -39.93
C GLU A 81 20.21 24.63 -40.89
#